data_AF-E7NAA5-F1
#
_entry.id   AF-E7NAA5-F1
#
_cell.length_a   1.000
_cell.length_b   1.000
_cell.length_c   1.000
_cell.angle_alpha   90.00
_cell.angle_beta   90.00
_cell.angle_gamma   90.00
#
_symmetry.space_group_name_H-M   'P 1'
#
loop_
_entity.id
_entity.type
_entity.pdbx_description
1 polymer ?
#
loop_
_entity_poly.entity_id
_entity_poly.type
_entity_poly.pdbx_seq_one_letter_code
_entity_poly.pdbx_strand_id
1 'polypeptide(L)'
;MRALAGRTLRQIAERIRRGAERHRDTWQRLRAGCRAYIDYAVECPHHYQLVFGDAPIAEPDPGLEEAADDAMAAVGELVAQAQDAGLLRPGPTREIATVVWVLLHGLAALQITGHLHEPRTIDGNERLADLLDLALEQFRPS
;
A
#
# COMPACT_ATOMS: atom_id res chain seq x y z
N MET A 1 9.33 17.37 -11.86
CA MET A 1 8.20 16.54 -11.37
C MET A 1 8.48 15.05 -11.50
N ARG A 2 8.81 14.51 -12.69
CA ARG A 2 9.13 13.08 -12.89
C ARG A 2 10.20 12.52 -11.94
N ALA A 3 11.34 13.20 -11.79
CA ALA A 3 12.38 12.78 -10.84
C ALA A 3 11.93 12.77 -9.36
N LEU A 4 10.96 13.61 -8.98
CA LEU A 4 10.39 13.60 -7.63
C LEU A 4 9.38 12.45 -7.49
N ALA A 5 8.53 12.21 -8.49
CA ALA A 5 7.64 11.05 -8.54
C ALA A 5 8.40 9.71 -8.45
N GLY A 6 9.51 9.57 -9.18
CA GLY A 6 10.37 8.39 -9.09
C GLY A 6 11.00 8.21 -7.71
N ARG A 7 11.39 9.30 -7.04
CA ARG A 7 11.84 9.23 -5.63
C ARG A 7 10.71 8.83 -4.69
N THR A 8 9.50 9.35 -4.86
CA THR A 8 8.33 8.98 -4.08
C THR A 8 8.08 7.47 -4.17
N LEU A 9 8.06 6.92 -5.37
CA LEU A 9 7.83 5.48 -5.59
C LEU A 9 8.89 4.61 -4.90
N ARG A 10 10.18 4.96 -5.03
CA ARG A 10 11.27 4.26 -4.32
C ARG A 10 11.14 4.37 -2.81
N GLN A 11 10.72 5.53 -2.29
CA GLN A 11 10.50 5.71 -0.85
C GLN A 11 9.32 4.87 -0.34
N ILE A 12 8.25 4.72 -1.13
CA ILE A 12 7.14 3.83 -0.82
C ILE A 12 7.64 2.37 -0.76
N ALA A 13 8.34 1.90 -1.79
CA ALA A 13 8.89 0.54 -1.84
C ALA A 13 9.76 0.23 -0.60
N GLU A 14 10.67 1.15 -0.26
CA GLU A 14 11.55 1.03 0.90
C GLU A 14 10.78 1.04 2.23
N ARG A 15 9.77 1.91 2.38
CA ARG A 15 8.91 1.98 3.58
C ARG A 15 8.17 0.67 3.79
N ILE A 16 7.61 0.09 2.72
CA ILE A 16 6.91 -1.20 2.77
C ILE A 16 7.85 -2.30 3.26
N ARG A 17 9.01 -2.45 2.61
CA ARG A 17 9.99 -3.50 2.95
C ARG A 17 10.51 -3.34 4.38
N ARG A 18 10.93 -2.13 4.78
CA ARG A 18 11.38 -1.85 6.15
C ARG A 18 10.30 -2.08 7.20
N GLY A 19 9.04 -1.77 6.87
CA GLY A 19 7.90 -2.06 7.74
C GLY A 19 7.79 -3.55 8.00
N ALA A 20 7.85 -4.36 6.95
CA ALA A 20 7.79 -5.81 7.04
C ALA A 20 8.98 -6.43 7.79
N GLU A 21 10.22 -6.03 7.47
CA GLU A 21 11.45 -6.61 8.01
C GLU A 21 11.58 -6.55 9.54
N ARG A 22 10.86 -5.63 10.19
CA ARG A 22 10.81 -5.51 11.66
C ARG A 22 10.11 -6.68 12.34
N HIS A 23 9.42 -7.52 11.59
CA HIS A 23 8.60 -8.60 12.11
C HIS A 23 9.08 -9.97 11.59
N ARG A 24 9.05 -10.96 12.49
CA ARG A 24 9.31 -12.38 12.17
C ARG A 24 8.06 -13.11 11.70
N ASP A 25 6.92 -12.81 12.32
CA ASP A 25 5.63 -13.41 11.97
C ASP A 25 5.15 -12.88 10.61
N THR A 26 4.80 -13.78 9.70
CA THR A 26 4.44 -13.44 8.31
C THR A 26 3.18 -12.58 8.21
N TRP A 27 2.20 -12.79 9.08
CA TRP A 27 1.01 -11.94 9.11
C TRP A 27 1.36 -10.52 9.56
N GLN A 28 2.17 -10.39 10.60
CA GLN A 28 2.66 -9.09 11.05
C GLN A 28 3.53 -8.40 10.00
N ARG A 29 4.32 -9.15 9.21
CA ARG A 29 5.09 -8.60 8.07
C ARG A 29 4.16 -7.97 7.03
N LEU A 30 3.15 -8.71 6.58
CA LEU A 30 2.13 -8.21 5.64
C LEU A 30 1.46 -6.95 6.19
N ARG A 31 0.94 -7.04 7.42
CA ARG A 31 0.25 -5.94 8.09
C ARG A 31 1.13 -4.69 8.21
N ALA A 32 2.36 -4.85 8.69
CA ALA A 32 3.29 -3.73 8.89
C ALA A 32 3.73 -3.09 7.57
N GLY A 33 3.95 -3.87 6.52
CA GLY A 33 4.28 -3.33 5.20
C GLY A 33 3.12 -2.59 4.55
N CYS A 34 1.90 -3.16 4.62
CA CYS A 34 0.66 -2.48 4.20
C CYS A 34 0.44 -1.17 4.98
N ARG A 35 0.65 -1.18 6.30
CA ARG A 35 0.54 0.01 7.13
C ARG A 35 1.56 1.07 6.75
N ALA A 36 2.80 0.69 6.44
CA ALA A 36 3.85 1.62 6.05
C ALA A 36 3.56 2.34 4.72
N TYR A 37 2.85 1.71 3.77
CA TYR A 37 2.33 2.38 2.58
C TYR A 37 1.36 3.51 2.96
N ILE A 38 0.37 3.21 3.82
CA ILE A 38 -0.64 4.17 4.26
C ILE A 38 0.00 5.32 5.03
N ASP A 39 0.89 5.00 5.98
CA ASP A 39 1.60 6.01 6.78
C ASP A 39 2.41 6.94 5.89
N TYR A 40 3.14 6.43 4.88
CA TYR A 40 3.85 7.29 3.93
C TYR A 40 2.90 8.24 3.19
N ALA A 41 1.78 7.72 2.69
CA ALA A 41 0.81 8.52 1.94
C ALA A 41 0.22 9.65 2.79
N VAL A 42 -0.11 9.36 4.07
CA VAL A 42 -0.69 10.32 5.01
C VAL A 42 0.35 11.31 5.54
N GLU A 43 1.59 10.88 5.78
CA GLU A 43 2.69 11.76 6.19
C GLU A 43 3.13 12.71 5.06
N CYS A 44 3.02 12.28 3.79
CA CYS A 44 3.51 13.00 2.62
C CYS A 44 2.44 13.13 1.52
N PRO A 45 1.27 13.75 1.79
CA PRO A 45 0.13 13.75 0.89
C PRO A 45 0.41 14.44 -0.45
N HIS A 46 1.21 15.51 -0.47
CA HIS A 46 1.62 16.16 -1.71
C HIS A 46 2.54 15.27 -2.57
N HIS A 47 3.43 14.48 -1.96
CA HIS A 47 4.28 13.55 -2.72
C HIS A 47 3.46 12.38 -3.27
N TYR A 48 2.51 11.89 -2.49
CA TYR A 48 1.55 10.89 -2.93
C TYR A 48 0.75 11.40 -4.15
N GLN A 49 0.19 12.61 -4.07
CA GLN A 49 -0.57 13.24 -5.16
C GLN A 49 0.26 13.48 -6.43
N LEU A 50 1.59 13.67 -6.32
CA LEU A 50 2.44 13.77 -7.51
C LEU A 50 2.49 12.49 -8.35
N VAL A 51 2.29 11.33 -7.71
CA VAL A 51 2.30 10.02 -8.38
C VAL A 51 0.88 9.56 -8.72
N PHE A 52 -0.06 9.80 -7.80
CA PHE A 52 -1.40 9.23 -7.79
C PHE A 52 -2.51 10.28 -7.86
N GLY A 53 -2.22 11.44 -8.46
CA GLY A 53 -3.20 12.48 -8.71
C GLY A 53 -4.25 12.08 -9.75
N ASP A 54 -4.89 13.06 -10.37
CA ASP A 54 -6.08 12.85 -11.22
C ASP A 54 -5.86 11.93 -12.43
N ALA A 55 -4.62 11.82 -12.91
CA ALA A 55 -4.28 10.97 -14.03
C ALA A 55 -2.86 10.37 -13.87
N PRO A 56 -2.60 9.20 -14.48
CA PRO A 56 -1.25 8.67 -14.60
C PRO A 56 -0.29 9.67 -15.27
N ILE A 57 0.98 9.61 -14.90
CA ILE A 57 2.01 10.45 -15.52
C ILE A 57 2.15 10.05 -16.99
N ALA A 58 1.89 11.00 -17.90
CA ALA A 58 2.07 10.80 -19.33
C ALA A 58 3.56 10.64 -19.68
N GLU A 59 3.87 9.64 -20.51
CA GLU A 59 5.21 9.33 -21.02
C GLU A 59 6.26 9.22 -19.89
N PRO A 60 6.17 8.22 -19.01
CA PRO A 60 7.17 8.02 -17.98
C PRO A 60 8.53 7.73 -18.63
N ASP A 61 9.60 8.27 -18.04
CA ASP A 61 10.95 7.86 -18.42
C ASP A 61 11.29 6.48 -17.82
N PRO A 62 12.28 5.75 -18.36
CA PRO A 62 12.59 4.40 -17.89
C PRO A 62 12.89 4.30 -16.38
N GLY A 63 13.46 5.36 -15.79
CA GLY A 63 13.77 5.38 -14.36
C GLY A 63 12.53 5.56 -13.48
N LEU A 64 11.46 6.16 -14.01
CA LEU A 64 10.16 6.25 -13.37
C LEU A 64 9.39 4.92 -13.50
N GLU A 65 9.45 4.27 -14.66
CA GLU A 65 8.88 2.92 -14.87
C GLU A 65 9.49 1.91 -13.91
N GLU A 66 10.83 1.86 -13.83
CA GLU A 66 11.56 0.99 -12.89
C GLU A 66 11.15 1.24 -11.43
N ALA A 67 10.96 2.51 -11.04
CA ALA A 67 10.52 2.86 -9.70
C ALA A 67 9.08 2.42 -9.42
N ALA A 68 8.19 2.50 -10.42
CA ALA A 68 6.81 2.03 -10.31
C ALA A 68 6.74 0.50 -10.19
N ASP A 69 7.54 -0.20 -11.00
CA ASP A 69 7.67 -1.65 -10.95
C ASP A 69 8.19 -2.12 -9.58
N ASP A 70 9.23 -1.47 -9.04
CA ASP A 70 9.78 -1.80 -7.72
C ASP A 70 8.77 -1.56 -6.58
N ALA A 71 7.98 -0.48 -6.66
CA ALA A 71 6.94 -0.20 -5.68
C ALA A 71 5.82 -1.25 -5.70
N MET A 72 5.39 -1.70 -6.88
CA MET A 72 4.43 -2.80 -7.00
C MET A 72 5.03 -4.15 -6.60
N ALA A 73 6.31 -4.39 -6.89
CA ALA A 73 7.02 -5.58 -6.46
C ALA A 73 7.05 -5.69 -4.92
N ALA A 74 7.28 -4.58 -4.20
CA ALA A 74 7.24 -4.59 -2.73
C ALA A 74 5.88 -5.05 -2.15
N VAL A 75 4.76 -4.68 -2.78
CA VAL A 75 3.43 -5.20 -2.41
C VAL A 75 3.29 -6.68 -2.77
N GLY A 76 3.76 -7.06 -3.97
CA GLY A 76 3.77 -8.45 -4.43
C GLY A 76 4.56 -9.39 -3.53
N GLU A 77 5.72 -8.95 -3.04
CA GLU A 77 6.58 -9.68 -2.11
C GLU A 77 5.85 -10.01 -0.79
N LEU A 78 5.09 -9.05 -0.24
CA LEU A 78 4.28 -9.28 0.97
C LEU A 78 3.19 -10.33 0.74
N VAL A 79 2.47 -10.20 -0.38
CA VAL A 79 1.39 -11.12 -0.73
C VAL A 79 1.94 -12.52 -0.98
N ALA A 80 3.03 -12.65 -1.74
CA ALA A 80 3.69 -13.93 -2.00
C ALA A 80 4.10 -14.62 -0.68
N GLN A 81 4.81 -13.90 0.19
CA GLN A 81 5.23 -14.44 1.50
C GLN A 81 4.04 -14.93 2.33
N ALA A 82 2.92 -14.20 2.33
CA ALA A 82 1.74 -14.57 3.09
C ALA A 82 0.94 -15.72 2.42
N GLN A 83 0.94 -15.83 1.09
CA GLN A 83 0.40 -16.99 0.37
C GLN A 83 1.23 -18.25 0.63
N ASP A 84 2.56 -18.15 0.57
CA ASP A 84 3.48 -19.27 0.84
C ASP A 84 3.33 -19.81 2.27
N ALA A 85 3.00 -18.93 3.22
CA ALA A 85 2.70 -19.29 4.60
C ALA A 85 1.26 -19.81 4.82
N GLY A 86 0.43 -19.88 3.76
CA GLY A 86 -0.97 -20.28 3.87
C GLY A 86 -1.86 -19.29 4.61
N LEU A 87 -1.44 -18.03 4.73
CA LEU A 87 -2.16 -16.98 5.46
C LEU A 87 -3.07 -16.13 4.57
N LEU A 88 -2.84 -16.16 3.26
CA LEU A 88 -3.72 -15.56 2.26
C LEU A 88 -4.28 -16.62 1.32
N ARG A 89 -5.46 -16.34 0.76
CA ARG A 89 -6.11 -17.19 -0.24
C ARG A 89 -5.18 -17.54 -1.40
N PRO A 90 -5.26 -18.77 -1.94
CA PRO A 90 -4.51 -19.13 -3.13
C PRO A 90 -5.05 -18.36 -4.36
N GLY A 91 -4.19 -18.18 -5.36
CA GLY A 91 -4.54 -17.50 -6.61
C GLY A 91 -3.34 -16.75 -7.19
N PRO A 92 -3.51 -16.10 -8.35
CA PRO A 92 -2.44 -15.34 -8.99
C PRO A 92 -1.96 -14.19 -8.09
N THR A 93 -0.71 -14.26 -7.62
CA THR A 93 -0.13 -13.28 -6.68
C THR A 93 -0.24 -11.85 -7.20
N ARG A 94 -0.02 -11.63 -8.49
CA ARG A 94 -0.13 -10.29 -9.11
C ARG A 94 -1.54 -9.71 -8.99
N GLU A 95 -2.58 -10.52 -9.17
CA GLU A 95 -3.97 -10.07 -9.06
C GLU A 95 -4.32 -9.73 -7.62
N ILE A 96 -3.96 -10.60 -6.67
CA ILE A 96 -4.20 -10.35 -5.24
C ILE A 96 -3.42 -9.12 -4.76
N ALA A 97 -2.15 -8.97 -5.15
CA ALA A 97 -1.35 -7.79 -4.84
C ALA A 97 -1.96 -6.51 -5.42
N THR A 98 -2.52 -6.56 -6.62
CA THR A 98 -3.24 -5.43 -7.21
C THR A 98 -4.47 -5.05 -6.38
N VAL A 99 -5.27 -6.03 -5.94
CA VAL A 99 -6.46 -5.76 -5.11
C VAL A 99 -6.08 -5.24 -3.72
N VAL A 100 -5.02 -5.79 -3.10
CA VAL A 100 -4.46 -5.27 -1.85
C VAL A 100 -4.04 -3.81 -2.05
N TRP A 101 -3.29 -3.51 -3.11
CA TRP A 101 -2.87 -2.13 -3.40
C TRP A 101 -4.06 -1.19 -3.62
N VAL A 102 -5.10 -1.60 -4.36
CA VAL A 102 -6.36 -0.83 -4.52
C VAL A 102 -6.98 -0.50 -3.15
N LEU A 103 -7.00 -1.45 -2.23
CA LEU A 103 -7.53 -1.25 -0.89
C LEU A 103 -6.69 -0.24 -0.09
N LEU A 104 -5.36 -0.40 -0.09
CA LEU A 104 -4.46 0.52 0.61
C LEU A 104 -4.56 1.94 0.04
N HIS A 105 -4.66 2.04 -1.28
CA HIS A 105 -4.86 3.29 -1.99
C HIS A 105 -6.17 3.97 -1.60
N GLY A 106 -7.26 3.21 -1.52
CA GLY A 106 -8.56 3.72 -1.06
C GLY A 106 -8.50 4.26 0.38
N LEU A 107 -7.92 3.50 1.31
CA LEU A 107 -7.74 3.93 2.70
C LEU A 107 -6.89 5.21 2.79
N ALA A 108 -5.76 5.25 2.09
CA ALA A 108 -4.88 6.41 2.06
C ALA A 108 -5.58 7.65 1.48
N ALA A 109 -6.23 7.52 0.32
CA ALA A 109 -6.92 8.63 -0.34
C ALA A 109 -8.07 9.17 0.50
N LEU A 110 -8.89 8.30 1.10
CA LEU A 110 -10.01 8.71 1.96
C LEU A 110 -9.52 9.34 3.27
N GLN A 111 -8.39 8.89 3.81
CA GLN A 111 -7.75 9.54 4.96
C GLN A 111 -7.20 10.93 4.60
N ILE A 112 -6.46 11.05 3.49
CA ILE A 112 -5.87 12.32 3.02
C ILE A 112 -6.95 13.38 2.75
N THR A 113 -8.07 12.96 2.18
CA THR A 113 -9.18 13.86 1.83
C THR A 113 -10.13 14.15 3.01
N GLY A 114 -9.98 13.46 4.14
CA GLY A 114 -10.83 13.63 5.33
C GLY A 114 -12.18 12.91 5.27
N HIS A 115 -12.47 12.11 4.24
CA HIS A 115 -13.72 11.36 4.14
C HIS A 115 -13.85 10.26 5.22
N LEU A 116 -12.72 9.79 5.78
CA LEU A 116 -12.70 8.94 6.98
C LEU A 116 -12.94 9.72 8.28
N HIS A 117 -13.36 10.98 8.25
CA HIS A 117 -13.77 11.73 9.46
C HIS A 117 -15.23 12.15 9.40
N GLU A 118 -15.95 11.71 8.38
CA GLU A 118 -17.36 12.01 8.24
C GLU A 118 -18.20 11.25 9.28
N PRO A 119 -19.32 11.83 9.79
CA PRO A 119 -20.18 11.16 10.75
C PRO A 119 -20.78 9.82 10.29
N ARG A 120 -20.76 9.54 8.98
CA ARG A 120 -21.28 8.31 8.37
C ARG A 120 -20.20 7.24 8.19
N THR A 121 -18.94 7.58 8.42
CA THR A 121 -17.80 6.69 8.33
C THR A 121 -17.17 6.49 9.70
N ILE A 122 -16.11 5.70 9.75
CA ILE A 122 -15.33 5.45 10.96
C ILE A 122 -14.17 6.45 11.00
N ASP A 123 -13.92 7.07 12.15
CA ASP A 123 -12.81 8.02 12.32
C ASP A 123 -11.45 7.35 12.07
N GLY A 124 -10.84 7.68 10.93
CA GLY A 124 -9.54 7.19 10.53
C GLY A 124 -8.39 7.61 11.46
N ASN A 125 -8.48 8.73 12.19
CA ASN A 125 -7.43 9.10 13.14
C ASN A 125 -7.35 8.13 14.31
N GLU A 126 -8.48 7.53 14.67
CA GLU A 126 -8.58 6.60 15.79
C GLU A 126 -8.51 5.14 15.36
N ARG A 127 -9.05 4.81 14.18
CA ARG A 127 -9.38 3.43 13.80
C ARG A 127 -8.76 2.95 12.48
N LEU A 128 -7.87 3.72 11.84
CA LEU A 128 -7.28 3.32 10.55
C LEU A 128 -6.53 1.98 10.61
N ALA A 129 -5.89 1.67 11.73
CA ALA A 129 -5.23 0.38 11.94
C ALA A 129 -6.24 -0.78 11.93
N ASP A 130 -7.38 -0.61 12.61
CA ASP A 130 -8.43 -1.62 12.69
C ASP A 130 -9.12 -1.82 11.33
N LEU A 131 -9.32 -0.74 10.56
CA LEU A 131 -9.86 -0.82 9.21
C LEU A 131 -8.92 -1.60 8.28
N LEU A 132 -7.61 -1.37 8.38
CA LEU A 132 -6.62 -2.16 7.66
C LEU A 132 -6.66 -3.64 8.06
N ASP A 133 -6.78 -3.93 9.36
CA ASP A 133 -6.85 -5.32 9.85
C ASP A 133 -8.11 -6.03 9.35
N LEU A 134 -9.27 -5.37 9.43
CA LEU A 134 -10.54 -5.88 8.91
C LEU A 134 -10.47 -6.16 7.41
N ALA A 135 -9.82 -5.26 6.66
CA ALA A 135 -9.61 -5.37 5.24
C ALA A 135 -8.71 -6.54 4.86
N LEU A 136 -7.56 -6.71 5.52
CA LEU A 136 -6.63 -7.80 5.26
C LEU A 136 -7.26 -9.17 5.58
N GLU A 137 -8.11 -9.23 6.60
CA GLU A 137 -8.82 -10.46 6.97
C GLU A 137 -9.74 -10.98 5.84
N GLN A 138 -10.22 -10.10 4.94
CA GLN A 138 -11.02 -10.51 3.77
C GLN A 138 -10.23 -11.36 2.75
N PHE A 139 -8.90 -11.39 2.87
CA PHE A 139 -8.02 -12.17 1.99
C PHE A 139 -7.57 -13.49 2.62
N ARG A 140 -8.00 -13.82 3.84
CA ARG A 140 -7.71 -15.11 4.47
C ARG A 140 -8.23 -16.27 3.61
N PRO A 141 -7.61 -17.46 3.69
CA PRO A 141 -8.22 -18.69 3.18
C PRO A 141 -9.60 -18.90 3.83
N SER A 142 -10.55 -19.39 3.03
CA SER A 142 -11.87 -19.81 3.52
C SER A 142 -11.81 -21.12 4.31
#